data_AF-A0A101X4Q9-F1
#
_entry.id   AF-A0A101X4Q9-F1
#
_cell.length_a   1.000
_cell.length_b   1.000
_cell.length_c   1.000
_cell.angle_alpha   90.00
_cell.angle_beta   90.00
_cell.angle_gamma   90.00
#
_symmetry.space_group_name_H-M   'P 1'
#
loop_
_entity.id
_entity.type
_entity.pdbx_description
1 polymer ?
#
loop_
_entity_poly.entity_id
_entity_poly.type
_entity_poly.pdbx_seq_one_letter_code
_entity_poly.pdbx_strand_id
1 'polypeptide(L)'
;MDITELMITLISKGTDYALTQLPTLLRNKEVSREDAELLLLYTMASDMRNMYKYVVDIHKYVVESYKETTEMHKDLNEGFKSLNERLRSIDEKLDFVISQLKVLNTNISITYELTSKIMARLMESSMSSLPKSA
;
A
#
# COMPACT_ATOMS: atom_id res chain seq x y z
N MET A 1 31.39 -52.49 13.41
CA MET A 1 31.69 -51.27 12.64
C MET A 1 32.29 -50.28 13.61
N ASP A 2 33.50 -49.79 13.36
CA ASP A 2 34.07 -48.76 14.22
C ASP A 2 33.46 -47.37 13.90
N ILE A 3 33.70 -46.38 14.77
CA ILE A 3 33.26 -44.99 14.56
C ILE A 3 33.72 -44.43 13.20
N THR A 4 34.87 -44.86 12.69
CA THR A 4 35.44 -44.41 11.42
C THR A 4 34.61 -44.90 10.22
N GLU A 5 34.21 -46.17 10.21
CA GLU A 5 33.32 -46.73 9.17
C GLU A 5 31.93 -46.07 9.18
N LEU A 6 31.40 -45.76 10.38
CA LEU A 6 30.14 -45.01 10.54
C LEU A 6 30.27 -43.59 9.96
N MET A 7 31.38 -42.92 10.26
CA MET A 7 31.68 -41.57 9.75
C MET A 7 31.90 -41.56 8.24
N ILE A 8 32.59 -42.56 7.68
CA ILE A 8 32.74 -42.73 6.23
C ILE A 8 31.37 -42.92 5.58
N THR A 9 30.47 -43.69 6.20
CA THR A 9 29.10 -43.88 5.70
C THR A 9 28.32 -42.56 5.71
N LEU A 10 28.45 -41.72 6.75
CA LEU A 10 27.83 -40.38 6.75
C LEU A 10 28.35 -39.50 5.62
N ILE A 11 29.68 -39.43 5.48
CA ILE A 11 30.31 -38.52 4.52
C ILE A 11 30.00 -38.96 3.09
N SER A 12 29.99 -40.27 2.83
CA SER A 12 29.83 -40.82 1.48
C SER A 12 28.38 -41.03 1.06
N LYS A 13 27.48 -41.41 1.98
CA LYS A 13 26.09 -41.76 1.67
C LYS A 13 25.05 -40.80 2.26
N GLY A 14 25.49 -39.87 3.10
CA GLY A 14 24.63 -38.87 3.73
C GLY A 14 24.05 -39.31 5.07
N THR A 15 23.62 -38.31 5.83
CA THR A 15 23.00 -38.46 7.17
C THR A 15 21.74 -39.30 7.13
N ASP A 16 20.85 -39.10 6.14
CA ASP A 16 19.59 -39.86 6.02
C ASP A 16 19.85 -41.37 5.87
N TYR A 17 20.80 -41.74 5.00
CA TYR A 17 21.17 -43.14 4.82
C TYR A 17 21.73 -43.73 6.12
N ALA A 18 22.67 -43.02 6.77
CA ALA A 18 23.26 -43.49 8.02
C ALA A 18 22.20 -43.67 9.14
N LEU A 19 21.25 -42.74 9.25
CA LEU A 19 20.15 -42.83 10.21
C LEU A 19 19.22 -44.01 9.94
N THR A 20 18.96 -44.35 8.67
CA THR A 20 18.12 -45.51 8.34
C THR A 20 18.75 -46.85 8.74
N GLN A 21 20.08 -46.93 8.72
CA GLN A 21 20.82 -48.16 9.06
C GLN A 21 21.07 -48.29 10.57
N LEU A 22 21.14 -47.16 11.28
CA LEU A 22 21.50 -47.09 12.70
C LEU A 22 20.71 -48.06 13.61
N PRO A 23 19.38 -48.23 13.49
CA PRO A 23 18.63 -49.16 14.33
C PRO A 23 19.05 -50.62 14.15
N THR A 24 19.34 -51.02 12.91
CA THR A 24 19.80 -52.39 12.59
C THR A 24 21.20 -52.62 13.13
N LEU A 25 22.10 -51.64 12.95
CA LEU A 25 23.47 -51.69 13.45
C LEU A 25 23.51 -51.76 14.99
N LEU A 26 22.66 -51.01 15.68
CA LEU A 26 22.50 -51.07 17.15
C LEU A 26 21.95 -52.43 17.61
N ARG A 27 20.92 -52.96 16.94
CA ARG A 27 20.33 -54.27 17.28
C ARG A 27 21.34 -55.40 17.16
N ASN A 28 22.18 -55.35 16.13
CA ASN A 28 23.23 -56.33 15.89
C ASN A 28 24.48 -56.11 16.77
N LYS A 29 24.51 -55.06 17.61
CA LYS A 29 25.67 -54.63 18.41
C LYS A 29 26.90 -54.33 17.56
N GLU A 30 26.69 -53.91 16.32
CA GLU A 30 27.76 -53.56 15.38
C GLU A 30 28.28 -52.13 15.62
N VAL A 31 27.52 -51.30 16.35
CA VAL A 31 27.86 -49.93 16.75
C VAL A 31 27.57 -49.79 18.24
N SER A 32 28.46 -49.10 18.98
CA SER A 32 28.25 -48.83 20.40
C SER A 32 27.12 -47.82 20.61
N ARG A 33 26.55 -47.79 21.81
CA ARG A 33 25.51 -46.83 22.13
C ARG A 33 26.05 -45.40 22.09
N GLU A 34 27.26 -45.21 22.61
CA GLU A 34 27.96 -43.94 22.68
C GLU A 34 28.25 -43.37 21.29
N ASP A 35 28.68 -44.21 20.35
CA ASP A 35 28.95 -43.81 18.96
C ASP A 35 27.66 -43.43 18.23
N ALA A 36 26.56 -44.15 18.49
CA ALA A 36 25.25 -43.81 17.92
C ALA A 36 24.70 -42.50 18.51
N GLU A 37 24.89 -42.24 19.81
CA GLU A 37 24.52 -40.97 20.44
C GLU A 37 25.33 -39.81 19.85
N LEU A 38 26.64 -39.99 19.63
CA LEU A 38 27.49 -38.99 18.97
C LEU A 38 27.01 -38.69 17.55
N LEU A 39 26.59 -39.71 16.81
CA LEU A 39 26.06 -39.57 15.46
C LEU A 39 24.77 -38.74 15.41
N LEU A 40 23.85 -39.06 16.32
CA LEU A 40 22.58 -38.36 16.44
C LEU A 40 22.82 -36.89 16.80
N LEU A 41 23.71 -36.62 17.75
CA LEU A 41 24.10 -35.26 18.13
C LEU A 41 24.71 -34.47 16.96
N TYR A 42 25.61 -35.07 16.20
CA TYR A 42 26.21 -34.44 15.01
C TYR A 42 25.13 -34.08 13.98
N THR A 43 24.22 -35.03 13.72
CA THR A 43 23.14 -34.84 12.72
C THR A 43 22.18 -33.74 13.16
N MET A 44 21.75 -33.75 14.43
CA MET A 44 20.90 -32.70 15.01
C MET A 44 21.58 -31.33 14.93
N ALA A 45 22.88 -31.23 15.21
CA ALA A 45 23.61 -29.97 15.12
C ALA A 45 23.71 -29.45 13.69
N SER A 46 23.87 -30.34 12.70
CA SER A 46 23.86 -30.00 11.28
C SER A 46 22.49 -29.46 10.84
N ASP A 47 21.42 -30.15 11.22
CA ASP A 47 20.04 -29.74 10.89
C ASP A 47 19.69 -28.41 11.55
N MET A 48 20.07 -28.20 12.82
CA MET A 48 19.92 -26.93 13.50
C MET A 48 20.63 -25.78 12.77
N ARG A 49 21.84 -26.03 12.24
CA ARG A 49 22.57 -25.02 11.46
C ARG A 49 21.86 -24.69 10.15
N ASN A 50 21.30 -25.70 9.48
CA ASN A 50 20.53 -25.50 8.26
C ASN A 50 19.24 -24.74 8.54
N MET A 51 18.50 -25.11 9.59
CA MET A 51 17.32 -24.38 10.06
C MET A 51 17.66 -22.93 10.39
N TYR A 52 18.78 -22.67 11.06
CA TYR A 52 19.22 -21.30 11.35
C TYR A 52 19.42 -20.48 10.07
N LYS A 53 20.04 -21.06 9.02
CA LYS A 53 20.17 -20.37 7.73
C LYS A 53 18.82 -20.02 7.12
N TYR A 54 17.87 -20.97 7.10
CA TYR A 54 16.52 -20.71 6.62
C TYR A 54 15.82 -19.59 7.43
N VAL A 55 15.98 -19.57 8.75
CA VAL A 55 15.44 -18.50 9.59
C VAL A 55 16.07 -17.14 9.25
N VAL A 56 17.37 -17.09 9.00
CA VAL A 56 18.07 -15.87 8.57
C VAL A 56 17.55 -15.38 7.21
N ASP A 57 17.33 -16.29 6.26
CA ASP A 57 16.81 -15.95 4.94
C ASP A 57 15.36 -15.43 5.02
N ILE A 58 14.52 -16.09 5.83
CA ILE A 58 13.15 -15.63 6.12
C ILE A 58 13.19 -14.23 6.76
N HIS A 59 14.07 -14.02 7.74
CA HIS A 59 14.21 -12.72 8.40
C HIS A 59 14.57 -11.62 7.38
N LYS A 60 15.52 -11.89 6.48
CA LYS A 60 15.90 -10.95 5.43
C LYS A 60 14.73 -10.62 4.49
N TYR A 61 13.96 -11.62 4.08
CA TYR A 61 12.76 -11.42 3.26
C TYR A 61 11.72 -10.55 3.98
N VAL A 62 11.46 -10.82 5.25
CA VAL A 62 10.50 -10.05 6.06
C VAL A 62 10.94 -8.59 6.21
N VAL A 63 12.24 -8.35 6.44
CA VAL A 63 12.78 -6.99 6.55
C VAL A 63 12.59 -6.21 5.24
N GLU A 64 12.89 -6.82 4.09
CA GLU A 64 12.71 -6.15 2.80
C GLU A 64 11.23 -5.87 2.51
N SER A 65 10.35 -6.85 2.75
CA SER A 65 8.90 -6.69 2.56
C SER A 65 8.32 -5.58 3.46
N TYR A 66 8.80 -5.46 4.70
CA TYR A 66 8.41 -4.38 5.59
C TYR A 66 8.85 -3.00 5.07
N LYS A 67 10.05 -2.92 4.50
CA LYS A 67 10.57 -1.68 3.90
C LYS A 67 9.74 -1.26 2.70
N GLU A 68 9.48 -2.17 1.77
CA GLU A 68 8.60 -1.91 0.60
C GLU A 68 7.22 -1.45 1.04
N THR A 69 6.64 -2.09 2.06
CA THR A 69 5.34 -1.68 2.62
C THR A 69 5.37 -0.27 3.21
N THR A 70 6.46 0.08 3.88
CA THR A 70 6.65 1.42 4.44
C THR A 70 6.75 2.48 3.35
N GLU A 71 7.46 2.20 2.26
CA GLU A 71 7.57 3.08 1.10
C GLU A 71 6.21 3.27 0.42
N MET A 72 5.46 2.19 0.18
CA MET A 72 4.08 2.28 -0.35
C MET A 72 3.16 3.14 0.52
N HIS A 73 3.25 3.02 1.84
CA HIS A 73 2.47 3.88 2.76
C HIS A 73 2.85 5.35 2.64
N LYS A 74 4.13 5.66 2.45
CA LYS A 74 4.59 7.03 2.26
C LYS A 74 4.04 7.62 0.96
N ASP A 75 4.14 6.88 -0.14
CA ASP A 75 3.64 7.31 -1.46
C ASP A 75 2.13 7.53 -1.43
N LEU A 76 1.39 6.63 -0.77
CA LEU A 76 -0.06 6.79 -0.57
C LEU A 76 -0.40 8.08 0.18
N ASN A 77 0.35 8.39 1.24
CA ASN A 77 0.14 9.60 2.03
C ASN A 77 0.45 10.88 1.25
N GLU A 78 1.49 10.85 0.41
CA GLU A 78 1.78 11.95 -0.54
C GLU A 78 0.66 12.11 -1.58
N GLY A 79 0.13 11.00 -2.09
CA GLY A 79 -1.05 10.99 -2.97
C GLY A 79 -2.27 11.65 -2.33
N PHE A 80 -2.58 11.32 -1.07
CA PHE A 80 -3.68 11.94 -0.33
C PHE A 80 -3.48 13.44 -0.12
N LYS A 81 -2.25 13.89 0.17
CA LYS A 81 -1.95 15.33 0.29
C LYS A 81 -2.21 16.06 -1.03
N SER A 82 -1.72 15.52 -2.14
CA SER A 82 -1.95 16.12 -3.46
C SER A 82 -3.44 16.16 -3.83
N LEU A 83 -4.18 15.12 -3.49
CA LEU A 83 -5.64 15.10 -3.69
C LEU A 83 -6.34 16.20 -2.88
N ASN A 84 -5.98 16.37 -1.61
CA ASN A 84 -6.55 17.41 -0.75
C ASN A 84 -6.25 18.82 -1.28
N GLU A 85 -5.04 19.07 -1.77
CA GLU A 85 -4.69 20.35 -2.39
C GLU A 85 -5.53 20.63 -3.64
N ARG A 86 -5.75 19.61 -4.48
CA ARG A 86 -6.61 19.72 -5.66
C ARG A 86 -8.06 20.01 -5.28
N LEU A 87 -8.60 19.33 -4.27
CA LEU A 87 -9.96 19.57 -3.77
C LEU A 87 -10.11 21.01 -3.27
N ARG A 88 -9.15 21.49 -2.47
CA ARG A 88 -9.15 22.88 -2.01
C ARG A 88 -9.14 23.89 -3.17
N SER A 89 -8.33 23.64 -4.20
CA SER A 89 -8.30 24.50 -5.39
C SER A 89 -9.63 24.48 -6.15
N ILE A 90 -10.34 23.35 -6.18
CA ILE A 90 -11.68 23.25 -6.77
C ILE A 90 -12.67 24.09 -5.96
N ASP A 91 -12.65 23.98 -4.63
CA ASP A 91 -13.53 24.75 -3.75
C ASP A 91 -13.33 26.26 -3.95
N GLU A 92 -12.08 26.73 -4.00
CA GLU A 92 -11.76 28.14 -4.26
C GLU A 92 -12.27 28.61 -5.64
N LYS A 93 -12.20 27.76 -6.67
CA LYS A 93 -12.75 28.06 -8.00
C LYS A 93 -14.28 28.09 -7.98
N LEU A 94 -14.93 27.21 -7.23
CA LEU A 94 -16.38 27.20 -7.08
C LEU A 94 -16.85 28.47 -6.37
N ASP A 95 -16.18 28.89 -5.31
CA ASP A 95 -16.48 30.15 -4.61
C ASP A 95 -16.34 31.35 -5.53
N PHE A 96 -15.30 31.37 -6.37
CA PHE A 96 -15.14 32.40 -7.38
C PHE A 96 -16.32 32.41 -8.38
N VAL A 97 -16.71 31.25 -8.91
CA VAL A 97 -17.85 31.13 -9.83
C VAL A 97 -19.15 31.60 -9.18
N ILE A 98 -19.40 31.21 -7.93
CA ILE A 98 -20.57 31.65 -7.16
C ILE A 98 -20.58 33.18 -7.02
N SER A 99 -19.42 33.79 -6.74
CA SER A 99 -19.29 35.25 -6.65
C SER A 99 -19.62 35.92 -7.99
N GLN A 100 -19.09 35.41 -9.11
CA GLN A 100 -19.40 35.93 -10.45
C GLN A 100 -20.90 35.82 -10.78
N LEU A 101 -21.55 34.72 -10.41
CA LEU A 101 -22.99 34.54 -10.61
C LEU A 101 -23.82 35.54 -9.80
N LYS A 102 -23.41 35.87 -8.57
CA LYS A 102 -24.07 36.91 -7.76
C LYS A 102 -23.97 38.29 -8.42
N VAL A 103 -22.80 38.64 -8.93
CA VAL A 103 -22.58 39.90 -9.68
C VAL A 103 -23.45 39.93 -10.94
N LEU A 104 -23.46 38.83 -11.71
CA LEU A 104 -24.29 38.73 -12.91
C LEU A 104 -25.78 38.92 -12.58
N ASN A 105 -26.30 38.25 -11.55
CA ASN A 105 -27.69 38.40 -11.12
C ASN A 105 -28.01 39.86 -10.74
N THR A 106 -27.08 40.54 -10.07
CA THR A 106 -27.21 41.97 -9.74
C THR A 106 -27.29 42.83 -10.99
N ASN A 107 -26.39 42.61 -11.95
CA ASN A 107 -26.37 43.34 -13.23
C ASN A 107 -27.65 43.11 -14.06
N ILE A 108 -28.16 41.88 -14.06
CA ILE A 108 -29.43 41.54 -14.72
C ILE A 108 -30.56 42.33 -14.06
N SER A 109 -30.64 42.35 -12.72
CA SER A 109 -31.67 43.09 -11.99
C SER A 109 -31.63 44.60 -12.30
N ILE A 110 -30.45 45.20 -12.29
CA ILE A 110 -30.26 46.63 -12.63
C ILE A 110 -30.70 46.91 -14.07
N THR A 111 -30.35 46.01 -15.00
CA THR A 111 -30.73 46.14 -16.41
C THR A 111 -32.25 46.12 -16.57
N TYR A 112 -32.95 45.18 -15.93
CA TYR A 112 -34.41 45.14 -15.95
C TYR A 112 -35.04 46.41 -15.35
N GLU A 113 -34.49 46.94 -14.26
CA GLU A 113 -34.97 48.19 -13.66
C GLU A 113 -34.79 49.37 -14.61
N LEU A 114 -33.61 49.52 -15.22
CA LEU A 114 -33.32 50.59 -16.18
C LEU A 114 -34.20 50.50 -17.42
N THR A 115 -34.35 49.31 -18.00
CA THR A 115 -35.22 49.07 -19.16
C THR A 115 -36.67 49.44 -18.83
N SER A 116 -37.16 49.07 -17.64
CA SER A 116 -38.52 49.41 -17.18
C SER A 116 -38.70 50.93 -17.04
N LYS A 117 -37.73 51.64 -16.46
CA LYS A 117 -37.75 53.11 -16.35
C LYS A 117 -37.75 53.81 -17.71
N ILE A 118 -36.93 53.32 -18.66
CA ILE A 118 -36.90 53.84 -20.02
C ILE A 118 -38.25 53.64 -20.70
N MET A 119 -38.83 52.44 -20.58
CA MET A 119 -40.14 52.14 -21.16
C MET A 119 -41.24 53.05 -20.59
N ALA A 120 -41.27 53.24 -19.27
CA ALA A 120 -42.22 54.16 -18.63
C ALA A 120 -42.11 55.59 -19.20
N ARG A 121 -40.89 56.12 -19.35
CA ARG A 121 -40.67 57.44 -19.94
C ARG A 121 -41.11 57.53 -21.40
N LEU A 122 -40.85 56.49 -22.20
CA LEU A 122 -41.30 56.44 -23.59
C LEU A 122 -42.83 56.41 -23.69
N MET A 123 -43.50 55.72 -22.76
CA MET A 123 -44.96 55.71 -22.69
C MET A 123 -45.49 57.09 -22.29
N GLU A 124 -44.93 57.75 -21.27
CA GLU A 124 -45.30 59.11 -20.86
C GLU A 124 -45.13 60.13 -22.00
N SER A 125 -44.04 60.06 -22.77
CA SER A 125 -43.81 60.96 -23.90
C SER A 125 -44.78 60.69 -25.07
N SER A 126 -45.13 59.43 -25.31
CA SER A 126 -46.15 59.08 -26.31
C SER A 126 -47.56 59.53 -25.91
N MET A 127 -47.90 59.50 -24.62
CA MET A 127 -49.21 59.90 -24.12
C MET A 127 -49.37 61.43 -24.05
N SER A 128 -48.28 62.16 -23.77
CA SER A 128 -48.28 63.63 -23.75
C SER A 128 -48.29 64.28 -25.14
N SER A 129 -48.02 63.51 -26.20
CA SER A 129 -48.09 63.96 -27.60
C SER A 129 -49.43 63.63 -28.30
N LEU A 130 -50.38 62.98 -27.61
CA LEU A 130 -51.74 62.81 -28.11
C LEU A 130 -52.49 64.15 -28.07
N PRO A 131 -53.16 64.56 -29.17
CA PRO A 131 -53.96 65.78 -29.18
C PRO A 131 -55.08 65.66 -28.14
N LYS A 132 -55.26 66.68 -27.29
CA LYS A 132 -56.42 66.76 -26.42
C LYS A 132 -57.66 66.81 -27.31
N SER A 133 -58.42 65.72 -27.36
CA SER A 133 -59.74 65.72 -27.98
C SER A 133 -60.61 66.74 -27.25
N ALA A 134 -61.04 67.77 -27.99
CA ALA A 134 -61.97 68.79 -27.57
C ALA A 134 -63.37 68.22 -27.31
#